data_AF-A0A0R1ZFV6-F1
#
_entry.id   AF-A0A0R1ZFV6-F1
#
_cell.length_a   1.000
_cell.length_b   1.000
_cell.length_c   1.000
_cell.angle_alpha   90.00
_cell.angle_beta   90.00
_cell.angle_gamma   90.00
#
_symmetry.space_group_name_H-M   'P 1'
#
loop_
_entity.id
_entity.type
_entity.pdbx_description
1 polymer ?
#
loop_
_entity_poly.entity_id
_entity_poly.type
_entity_poly.pdbx_seq_one_letter_code
_entity_poly.pdbx_strand_id
1 'polypeptide(L)'
;MRRMIDNFRPVQIGTALILLILSFVLNTDGVIFPVYMVAVIGSLLFFSPFESYMIVGPILTIISTMMVFGSRIIKEGDGFLILTFMLTIFILIIGGTICFARRLVMIRKLRKYPGIVNSLSDDKLHFNEEKLRESKLSAEELSFFKNEMRKYYKSYQYLQSVKDLMEHKVDSYDKDLTMIHAIFNELIDSPRMLLKMNEFLYSHLKDYVDKVKAIVDLDDNVVESNEDKQLIENAKNQLATISHQFRDDFIQVTEDERNALKG
;
A
#
# COMPACT_ATOMS: atom_id res chain seq x y z
N MET A 1 12.85 -0.33 4.79
CA MET A 1 12.03 0.51 5.72
C MET A 1 11.36 -0.27 6.84
N ARG A 2 10.86 -1.51 6.65
CA ARG A 2 10.24 -2.32 7.74
C ARG A 2 11.15 -2.50 8.98
N ARG A 3 12.44 -2.79 8.81
CA ARG A 3 13.38 -2.99 9.94
C ARG A 3 13.64 -1.76 10.84
N MET A 4 13.38 -0.53 10.39
CA MET A 4 13.53 0.67 11.26
C MET A 4 12.29 0.93 12.13
N ILE A 5 11.12 0.45 11.72
CA ILE A 5 9.85 0.66 12.45
C ILE A 5 9.80 -0.27 13.68
N ASP A 6 10.36 -1.47 13.58
CA ASP A 6 10.33 -2.46 14.67
C ASP A 6 11.27 -2.08 15.84
N ASN A 7 12.40 -1.42 15.58
CA ASN A 7 13.31 -0.97 16.64
C ASN A 7 12.80 0.24 17.45
N PHE A 8 11.79 0.96 16.96
CA PHE A 8 11.26 2.16 17.63
C PHE A 8 10.17 1.84 18.67
N ARG A 9 9.45 0.73 18.49
CA ARG A 9 8.38 0.28 19.39
C ARG A 9 8.85 -0.03 20.82
N PRO A 10 9.93 -0.81 21.06
CA PRO A 10 10.38 -1.11 22.42
C PRO A 10 10.86 0.14 23.17
N VAL A 11 11.47 1.11 22.48
CA VAL A 11 11.90 2.38 23.07
C VAL A 11 10.70 3.20 23.53
N GLN A 12 9.64 3.25 22.72
CA GLN A 12 8.42 4.02 23.04
C GLN A 12 7.57 3.38 24.14
N ILE A 13 7.52 2.04 24.18
CA ILE A 13 6.91 1.31 25.30
C ILE A 13 7.72 1.59 26.57
N GLY A 14 9.06 1.59 26.49
CA GLY A 14 9.95 1.95 27.58
C GLY A 14 9.73 3.37 28.11
N THR A 15 9.60 4.37 27.24
CA THR A 15 9.33 5.75 27.67
C THR A 15 7.95 5.89 28.29
N ALA A 16 6.93 5.22 27.76
CA ALA A 16 5.58 5.22 28.33
C ALA A 16 5.55 4.58 29.73
N LEU A 17 6.27 3.47 29.92
CA LEU A 17 6.44 2.80 31.22
C LEU A 17 7.17 3.67 32.23
N ILE A 18 8.26 4.33 31.82
CA ILE A 18 9.01 5.25 32.68
C ILE A 18 8.10 6.39 33.14
N LEU A 19 7.34 7.00 32.23
CA LEU A 19 6.39 8.08 32.56
C LEU A 19 5.26 7.61 33.48
N LEU A 20 4.75 6.38 33.29
CA LEU A 20 3.77 5.78 34.18
C LEU A 20 4.35 5.60 35.59
N ILE A 21 5.54 5.01 35.72
CA ILE A 21 6.21 4.82 37.01
C ILE A 21 6.48 6.18 37.68
N LEU A 22 6.96 7.16 36.92
CA LEU A 22 7.23 8.51 37.41
C LEU A 22 5.96 9.17 37.97
N SER A 23 4.79 8.92 37.35
CA SER A 23 3.52 9.48 37.82
C SER A 23 3.09 8.94 39.18
N PHE A 24 3.39 7.67 39.48
CA PHE A 24 3.16 7.09 40.80
C PHE A 24 4.18 7.56 41.83
N VAL A 25 5.45 7.69 41.45
CA VAL A 25 6.54 8.12 42.36
C VAL A 25 6.43 9.59 42.74
N LEU A 26 6.00 10.45 41.82
CA LEU A 26 5.87 11.89 42.07
C LEU A 26 4.57 12.28 42.77
N ASN A 27 3.72 11.30 43.12
CA ASN A 27 2.42 11.49 43.78
C ASN A 27 1.64 12.67 43.19
N THR A 28 1.56 12.74 41.87
CA THR A 28 0.70 13.73 41.21
C THR A 28 -0.73 13.40 41.59
N ASP A 29 -1.44 14.31 42.26
CA ASP A 29 -2.83 14.11 42.72
C ASP A 29 -3.83 13.78 41.58
N GLY A 30 -3.38 13.79 40.32
CA GLY A 30 -4.16 13.49 39.13
C GLY A 30 -4.25 12.01 38.78
N VAL A 31 -5.44 11.43 38.98
CA VAL A 31 -5.77 10.04 38.61
C VAL A 31 -5.86 9.83 37.08
N ILE A 32 -6.04 10.91 36.31
CA ILE A 32 -6.27 10.83 34.85
C ILE A 32 -4.98 10.53 34.05
N PHE A 33 -3.82 11.03 34.49
CA PHE A 33 -2.56 10.82 33.76
C PHE A 33 -2.07 9.37 33.77
N PRO A 34 -2.08 8.64 34.91
CA PRO A 34 -1.78 7.21 34.92
C PRO A 34 -2.74 6.40 34.03
N VAL A 35 -4.04 6.72 34.06
CA VAL A 35 -5.05 6.07 33.20
C VAL A 35 -4.73 6.28 31.73
N TYR A 36 -4.34 7.50 31.36
CA TYR A 36 -3.89 7.82 30.00
C TYR A 36 -2.66 7.03 29.59
N MET A 37 -1.64 6.95 30.45
CA MET A 37 -0.42 6.22 30.13
C MET A 37 -0.66 4.71 30.01
N VAL A 38 -1.54 4.13 30.82
CA VAL A 38 -1.96 2.71 30.68
C VAL A 38 -2.69 2.49 29.34
N ALA A 39 -3.60 3.39 28.97
CA ALA A 39 -4.30 3.32 27.68
C ALA A 39 -3.34 3.44 26.48
N VAL A 40 -2.31 4.28 26.59
CA VAL A 40 -1.25 4.41 25.57
C VAL A 40 -0.41 3.13 25.48
N ILE A 41 0.05 2.57 26.60
CA ILE A 41 0.84 1.32 26.61
C ILE A 41 0.06 0.17 25.97
N GLY A 42 -1.22 0.02 26.33
CA GLY A 42 -2.09 -1.01 25.75
C GLY A 42 -2.29 -0.82 24.24
N SER A 43 -2.46 0.43 23.78
CA SER A 43 -2.68 0.72 22.36
C SER A 43 -1.43 0.60 21.50
N LEU A 44 -0.23 0.84 22.04
CA LEU A 44 1.04 0.66 21.33
C LEU A 44 1.31 -0.78 20.85
N LEU A 45 0.60 -1.78 21.40
CA LEU A 45 0.66 -3.16 20.93
C LEU A 45 0.01 -3.35 19.55
N PHE A 46 -1.00 -2.54 19.24
CA PHE A 46 -1.85 -2.73 18.05
C PHE A 46 -1.76 -1.57 17.06
N PHE A 47 -1.43 -0.36 17.52
CA PHE A 47 -1.49 0.86 16.74
C PHE A 47 -0.13 1.54 16.57
N SER A 48 -0.04 2.47 15.62
CA SER A 48 1.17 3.28 15.49
C SER A 48 1.36 4.22 16.70
N PRO A 49 2.58 4.71 16.96
CA PRO A 49 2.84 5.58 18.10
C PRO A 49 2.03 6.86 18.04
N PHE A 50 1.91 7.45 16.85
CA PHE A 50 1.09 8.64 16.66
C PHE A 50 -0.38 8.39 17.01
N GLU A 51 -0.97 7.28 16.51
CA GLU A 51 -2.36 6.93 16.79
C GLU A 51 -2.60 6.59 18.27
N SER A 52 -1.63 5.91 18.90
CA SER A 52 -1.72 5.49 20.30
C SER A 52 -1.75 6.70 21.24
N TYR A 53 -0.85 7.68 21.06
CA TYR A 53 -0.79 8.87 21.91
C TYR A 53 -1.86 9.91 21.55
N MET A 54 -2.17 10.11 20.27
CA MET A 54 -2.99 11.27 19.86
C MET A 54 -4.47 10.92 19.61
N ILE A 55 -4.83 9.64 19.51
CA ILE A 55 -6.20 9.22 19.16
C ILE A 55 -6.71 8.18 20.16
N VAL A 56 -6.10 6.99 20.20
CA VAL A 56 -6.62 5.84 20.95
C VAL A 56 -6.49 6.07 22.46
N GLY A 57 -5.32 6.50 22.94
CA GLY A 57 -5.08 6.85 24.34
C GLY A 57 -6.05 7.90 24.88
N PRO A 58 -6.20 9.07 24.23
CA PRO A 58 -7.17 10.08 24.65
C PRO A 58 -8.62 9.58 24.67
N ILE A 59 -9.07 8.83 23.66
CA ILE A 59 -10.44 8.27 23.62
C ILE A 59 -10.69 7.34 24.81
N LEU A 60 -9.79 6.38 25.04
CA LEU A 60 -9.92 5.44 26.14
C LEU A 60 -9.88 6.14 27.51
N THR A 61 -9.04 7.18 27.62
CA THR A 61 -8.95 8.00 28.83
C THR A 61 -10.23 8.78 29.09
N ILE A 62 -10.82 9.38 28.06
CA ILE A 62 -12.10 10.11 28.16
C ILE A 62 -13.20 9.15 28.60
N ILE A 63 -13.31 7.97 27.98
CA ILE A 63 -14.32 6.96 28.33
C ILE A 63 -14.13 6.50 29.77
N SER A 64 -12.90 6.13 30.15
CA SER A 64 -12.60 5.67 31.51
C SER A 64 -12.86 6.75 32.55
N THR A 65 -12.50 8.00 32.26
CA THR A 65 -12.69 9.13 33.17
C THR A 65 -14.18 9.44 33.34
N MET A 66 -14.97 9.37 32.26
CA MET A 66 -16.42 9.53 32.33
C MET A 66 -17.11 8.41 33.12
N MET A 67 -16.67 7.16 32.96
CA MET A 67 -17.23 6.03 33.71
C MET A 67 -16.93 6.10 35.21
N VAL A 68 -15.70 6.45 35.59
CA VAL A 68 -15.26 6.40 36.99
C VAL A 68 -15.51 7.70 37.75
N PHE A 69 -15.33 8.86 37.09
CA PHE A 69 -15.35 10.17 37.73
C PHE A 69 -16.43 11.11 37.18
N GLY A 70 -17.28 10.65 36.25
CA GLY A 70 -18.30 11.51 35.61
C GLY A 70 -19.24 12.20 36.61
N SER A 71 -19.63 11.51 37.68
CA SER A 71 -20.47 12.11 38.73
C SER A 71 -19.76 13.21 39.50
N ARG A 72 -18.47 13.07 39.81
CA ARG A 72 -17.66 14.09 40.49
C ARG A 72 -17.35 15.29 39.60
N ILE A 73 -17.05 15.05 38.34
CA ILE A 73 -16.81 16.10 37.34
C ILE A 73 -18.06 16.98 37.17
N ILE A 74 -19.25 16.36 37.10
CA ILE A 74 -20.51 17.08 36.87
C ILE A 74 -21.04 17.76 38.14
N LYS A 75 -20.88 17.14 39.32
CA LYS A 75 -21.54 17.61 40.56
C LYS A 75 -20.63 18.35 41.53
N GLU A 76 -19.36 17.95 41.64
CA GLU A 76 -18.44 18.46 42.67
C GLU A 76 -17.52 19.56 42.13
N GLY A 77 -17.41 19.69 40.80
CA GLY A 77 -16.75 20.83 40.17
C GLY A 77 -15.25 20.92 40.49
N ASP A 78 -14.58 19.78 40.68
CA ASP A 78 -13.13 19.76 40.90
C ASP A 78 -12.41 20.33 39.67
N GLY A 79 -11.94 21.57 39.81
CA GLY A 79 -11.31 22.32 38.74
C GLY A 79 -10.08 21.65 38.15
N PHE A 80 -9.37 20.82 38.93
CA PHE A 80 -8.20 20.10 38.44
C PHE A 80 -8.57 18.91 37.54
N LEU A 81 -9.60 18.15 37.92
CA LEU A 81 -10.15 17.06 37.10
C LEU A 81 -10.77 17.59 35.80
N ILE A 82 -11.46 18.72 35.86
CA ILE A 82 -12.04 19.36 34.67
C ILE A 82 -10.92 19.83 33.72
N LEU A 83 -9.87 20.46 34.25
CA LEU A 83 -8.75 20.96 33.44
C LEU A 83 -8.03 19.81 32.70
N THR A 84 -7.74 18.72 33.39
CA THR A 84 -7.04 17.55 32.82
C THR A 84 -7.91 16.80 31.80
N PHE A 85 -9.23 16.72 32.04
CA PHE A 85 -10.19 16.20 31.08
C PHE A 85 -10.24 17.05 29.79
N MET A 86 -10.29 18.38 29.92
CA MET A 86 -10.28 19.31 28.79
C MET A 86 -8.98 19.23 27.98
N LEU A 87 -7.84 19.08 28.64
CA LEU A 87 -6.54 18.92 27.98
C LEU A 87 -6.50 17.62 27.16
N THR A 88 -7.09 16.53 27.68
CA THR A 88 -7.20 15.26 26.96
C THR A 88 -8.08 15.38 25.71
N ILE A 89 -9.20 16.11 25.79
CA ILE A 89 -10.04 16.44 24.64
C ILE A 89 -9.27 17.28 23.61
N PHE A 90 -8.50 18.26 24.07
CA PHE A 90 -7.72 19.12 23.19
C PHE A 90 -6.66 18.32 22.40
N ILE A 91 -5.96 17.39 23.06
CA ILE A 91 -5.03 16.46 22.40
C ILE A 91 -5.76 15.65 21.31
N LEU A 92 -6.96 15.13 21.61
CA LEU A 92 -7.76 14.37 20.64
C LEU A 92 -8.14 15.20 19.41
N ILE A 93 -8.54 16.47 19.60
CA ILE A 93 -8.90 17.37 18.49
C ILE A 93 -7.68 17.65 17.60
N ILE A 94 -6.52 17.93 18.19
CA ILE A 94 -5.27 18.12 17.44
C ILE A 94 -4.87 16.83 16.70
N GLY A 95 -4.93 15.68 17.36
CA GLY A 95 -4.65 14.38 16.75
C GLY A 95 -5.56 14.10 15.55
N GLY A 96 -6.86 14.32 15.74
CA GLY A 96 -7.87 14.15 14.71
C GLY A 96 -7.67 15.07 13.50
N THR A 97 -7.40 16.36 13.72
CA THR A 97 -7.16 17.32 12.64
C THR A 97 -5.91 17.00 11.84
N ILE A 98 -4.81 16.61 12.49
CA ILE A 98 -3.59 16.17 11.80
C ILE A 98 -3.84 14.90 10.97
N CYS A 99 -4.55 13.93 11.54
CA CYS A 99 -4.91 12.69 10.84
C CYS A 99 -5.77 12.99 9.61
N PHE A 100 -6.76 13.87 9.75
CA PHE A 100 -7.61 14.30 8.65
C PHE A 100 -6.84 15.03 7.55
N ALA A 101 -5.95 15.96 7.92
CA ALA A 101 -5.11 16.69 6.96
C ALA A 101 -4.18 15.73 6.18
N ARG A 102 -3.54 14.78 6.87
CA ARG A 102 -2.72 13.74 6.23
C ARG A 102 -3.54 12.90 5.26
N ARG A 103 -4.75 12.50 5.66
CA ARG A 103 -5.65 11.72 4.82
C ARG A 103 -6.08 12.50 3.57
N LEU A 104 -6.37 13.79 3.69
CA LEU A 104 -6.69 14.65 2.54
C LEU A 104 -5.51 14.79 1.57
N VAL A 105 -4.31 15.01 2.08
CA VAL A 105 -3.10 15.09 1.24
C VAL A 105 -2.85 13.76 0.53
N MET A 106 -3.02 12.63 1.23
CA MET A 106 -2.90 11.30 0.63
C MET A 106 -3.92 11.08 -0.48
N ILE A 107 -5.21 11.40 -0.25
CA ILE A 107 -6.26 11.29 -1.26
C ILE A 107 -5.95 12.16 -2.49
N ARG A 108 -5.44 13.38 -2.29
CA ARG A 108 -5.03 14.27 -3.39
C ARG A 108 -3.86 13.70 -4.18
N LYS A 109 -2.85 13.13 -3.50
CA LYS A 109 -1.72 12.47 -4.16
C LYS A 109 -2.17 11.23 -4.95
N LEU A 110 -3.05 10.41 -4.37
CA LEU A 110 -3.62 9.24 -5.06
C LEU A 110 -4.35 9.64 -6.34
N ARG A 111 -5.16 10.71 -6.31
CA ARG A 111 -5.84 11.18 -7.54
C ARG A 111 -4.89 11.72 -8.61
N LYS A 112 -3.72 12.24 -8.22
CA LYS A 112 -2.75 12.86 -9.15
C LYS A 112 -1.81 11.84 -9.79
N TYR A 113 -1.58 10.69 -9.15
CA TYR A 113 -0.61 9.69 -9.59
C TYR A 113 -1.29 8.32 -9.76
N PRO A 114 -1.84 8.01 -10.94
CA PRO A 114 -2.53 6.75 -11.18
C PRO A 114 -1.62 5.54 -11.05
N GLY A 115 -0.31 5.65 -11.33
CA GLY A 115 0.63 4.55 -11.08
C GLY A 115 0.71 4.13 -9.60
N ILE A 116 0.50 5.07 -8.66
CA ILE A 116 0.40 4.76 -7.22
C ILE A 116 -0.95 4.13 -6.89
N VAL A 117 -2.02 4.49 -7.61
CA VAL A 117 -3.34 3.88 -7.39
C VAL A 117 -3.38 2.46 -7.94
N ASN A 118 -2.83 2.24 -9.14
CA ASN A 118 -2.76 0.91 -9.76
C ASN A 118 -1.87 -0.04 -8.94
N SER A 119 -0.81 0.46 -8.28
CA SER A 119 0.00 -0.36 -7.35
C SER A 119 -0.70 -0.73 -6.05
N LEU A 120 -1.79 -0.03 -5.70
CA LEU A 120 -2.57 -0.25 -4.49
C LEU A 120 -3.93 -0.92 -4.76
N SER A 121 -4.33 -1.04 -6.03
CA SER A 121 -5.66 -1.47 -6.46
C SER A 121 -5.54 -2.65 -7.42
N ASP A 122 -5.76 -3.85 -6.89
CA ASP A 122 -5.65 -5.10 -7.66
C ASP A 122 -6.76 -5.24 -8.72
N ASP A 123 -7.87 -4.52 -8.58
CA ASP A 123 -9.09 -4.81 -9.36
C ASP A 123 -9.39 -3.78 -10.48
N LYS A 124 -8.75 -2.59 -10.46
CA LYS A 124 -9.10 -1.51 -11.40
C LYS A 124 -7.90 -0.76 -11.93
N LEU A 125 -7.79 -0.76 -13.27
CA LEU A 125 -6.89 0.12 -14.01
C LEU A 125 -7.41 1.54 -14.01
N HIS A 126 -6.67 2.45 -13.37
CA HIS A 126 -6.96 3.87 -13.34
C HIS A 126 -6.11 4.61 -14.38
N PHE A 127 -6.79 5.39 -15.21
CA PHE A 127 -6.14 6.22 -16.23
C PHE A 127 -5.91 7.65 -15.74
N ASN A 128 -4.81 8.24 -16.17
CA ASN A 128 -4.51 9.65 -15.92
C ASN A 128 -5.26 10.56 -16.91
N GLU A 129 -6.44 11.05 -16.56
CA GLU A 129 -7.22 11.90 -17.47
C GLU A 129 -6.48 13.18 -17.91
N GLU A 130 -5.54 13.69 -17.09
CA GLU A 130 -4.71 14.85 -17.47
C GLU A 130 -3.71 14.49 -18.57
N LYS A 131 -2.94 13.40 -18.41
CA LYS A 131 -2.01 12.91 -19.44
C LYS A 131 -2.72 12.46 -20.70
N LEU A 132 -3.89 11.82 -20.57
CA LEU A 132 -4.72 11.46 -21.71
C LEU A 132 -5.12 12.69 -22.53
N ARG A 133 -5.50 13.79 -21.87
CA ARG A 133 -5.80 15.05 -22.55
C ARG A 133 -4.56 15.66 -23.22
N GLU A 134 -3.40 15.59 -22.56
CA GLU A 134 -2.12 16.08 -23.11
C GLU A 134 -1.60 15.25 -24.31
N SER A 135 -2.04 14.00 -24.41
CA SER A 135 -1.62 13.08 -25.48
C SER A 135 -2.07 13.50 -26.88
N LYS A 136 -2.95 14.50 -27.04
CA LYS A 136 -3.51 14.97 -28.33
C LYS A 136 -4.09 13.87 -29.23
N LEU A 137 -4.44 12.72 -28.65
CA LEU A 137 -5.18 11.67 -29.34
C LEU A 137 -6.64 12.10 -29.56
N SER A 138 -7.24 11.67 -30.65
CA SER A 138 -8.68 11.80 -30.89
C SER A 138 -9.49 11.02 -29.85
N ALA A 139 -10.79 11.30 -29.75
CA ALA A 139 -11.67 10.60 -28.82
C ALA A 139 -11.76 9.10 -29.14
N GLU A 140 -11.74 8.76 -30.43
CA GLU A 140 -11.74 7.39 -30.94
C GLU A 140 -10.45 6.66 -30.56
N GLU A 141 -9.30 7.29 -30.76
CA GLU A 141 -7.98 6.74 -30.38
C GLU A 141 -7.86 6.56 -28.87
N LEU A 142 -8.36 7.52 -28.07
CA LEU A 142 -8.40 7.40 -26.60
C LEU A 142 -9.29 6.25 -26.14
N SER A 143 -10.44 6.06 -26.79
CA SER A 143 -11.35 4.96 -26.49
C SER A 143 -10.70 3.61 -26.83
N PHE A 144 -10.09 3.52 -28.02
CA PHE A 144 -9.33 2.34 -28.43
C PHE A 144 -8.21 2.02 -27.44
N PHE A 145 -7.40 3.02 -27.07
CA PHE A 145 -6.34 2.89 -26.08
C PHE A 145 -6.87 2.38 -24.73
N LYS A 146 -7.90 3.01 -24.17
CA LYS A 146 -8.50 2.59 -22.89
C LYS A 146 -8.99 1.14 -22.94
N ASN A 147 -9.58 0.72 -24.08
CA ASN A 147 -10.08 -0.62 -24.26
C ASN A 147 -8.96 -1.66 -24.38
N GLU A 148 -7.95 -1.42 -25.21
CA GLU A 148 -6.80 -2.34 -25.34
C GLU A 148 -6.02 -2.45 -24.03
N MET A 149 -5.78 -1.34 -23.33
CA MET A 149 -5.10 -1.37 -22.04
C MET A 149 -5.86 -2.19 -21.00
N ARG A 150 -7.20 -2.00 -20.89
CA ARG A 150 -8.03 -2.81 -19.99
C ARG A 150 -8.01 -4.29 -20.36
N LYS A 151 -8.00 -4.61 -21.65
CA LYS A 151 -7.97 -5.99 -22.15
C LYS A 151 -6.68 -6.70 -21.72
N TYR A 152 -5.51 -6.09 -21.93
CA TYR A 152 -4.24 -6.70 -21.53
C TYR A 152 -3.97 -6.64 -20.03
N TYR A 153 -4.50 -5.63 -19.34
CA TYR A 153 -4.35 -5.54 -17.88
C TYR A 153 -5.01 -6.72 -17.16
N LYS A 154 -6.06 -7.32 -17.72
CA LYS A 154 -6.64 -8.57 -17.19
C LYS A 154 -5.62 -9.71 -17.14
N SER A 155 -4.69 -9.77 -18.08
CA SER A 155 -3.61 -10.75 -18.07
C SER A 155 -2.69 -10.52 -16.88
N TYR A 156 -2.33 -9.26 -16.59
CA TYR A 156 -1.59 -8.91 -15.38
C TYR A 156 -2.36 -9.27 -14.09
N GLN A 157 -3.66 -9.00 -14.04
CA GLN A 157 -4.50 -9.36 -12.89
C GLN A 157 -4.51 -10.88 -12.63
N TYR A 158 -4.56 -11.68 -13.69
CA TYR A 158 -4.41 -13.13 -13.57
C TYR A 158 -3.05 -13.50 -12.97
N LEU A 159 -1.95 -12.95 -13.49
CA LEU A 159 -0.61 -13.22 -12.95
C LEU A 159 -0.50 -12.82 -11.46
N GLN A 160 -1.17 -11.75 -11.06
CA GLN A 160 -1.22 -11.32 -9.67
C GLN A 160 -2.04 -12.27 -8.79
N SER A 161 -3.14 -12.84 -9.30
CA SER A 161 -3.97 -13.81 -8.57
C SER A 161 -3.27 -15.13 -8.27
N VAL A 162 -2.28 -15.52 -9.08
CA VAL A 162 -1.49 -16.76 -8.89
C VAL A 162 -0.12 -16.48 -8.28
N LYS A 163 0.09 -15.28 -7.74
CA LYS A 163 1.40 -14.82 -7.25
C LYS A 163 1.99 -15.73 -6.18
N ASP A 164 1.24 -16.01 -5.12
CA ASP A 164 1.74 -16.80 -4.00
C ASP A 164 2.19 -18.20 -4.44
N LEU A 165 1.51 -18.79 -5.42
CA LEU A 165 1.87 -20.08 -6.00
C LEU A 165 3.17 -20.00 -6.82
N MET A 166 3.28 -18.96 -7.66
CA MET A 166 4.36 -18.83 -8.64
C MET A 166 5.67 -18.31 -8.04
N GLU A 167 5.63 -17.48 -6.99
CA GLU A 167 6.84 -17.00 -6.30
C GLU A 167 7.69 -18.15 -5.73
N HIS A 168 7.07 -19.27 -5.38
CA HIS A 168 7.78 -20.46 -4.91
C HIS A 168 8.32 -21.35 -6.03
N LYS A 169 7.88 -21.14 -7.28
CA LYS A 169 8.25 -21.96 -8.44
C LYS A 169 9.21 -21.27 -9.39
N VAL A 170 9.16 -19.94 -9.47
CA VAL A 170 9.94 -19.11 -10.39
C VAL A 170 10.56 -17.95 -9.63
N ASP A 171 11.89 -17.99 -9.46
CA ASP A 171 12.64 -17.02 -8.66
C ASP A 171 12.52 -15.57 -9.16
N SER A 172 12.30 -15.36 -10.46
CA SER A 172 12.14 -14.03 -11.06
C SER A 172 10.72 -13.46 -10.96
N TYR A 173 9.74 -14.25 -10.53
CA TYR A 173 8.32 -13.95 -10.73
C TYR A 173 7.86 -12.60 -10.15
N ASP A 174 8.27 -12.28 -8.92
CA ASP A 174 7.92 -10.99 -8.29
C ASP A 174 8.54 -9.79 -9.04
N LYS A 175 9.77 -9.96 -9.55
CA LYS A 175 10.45 -8.94 -10.35
C LYS A 175 9.76 -8.76 -11.71
N ASP A 176 9.34 -9.87 -12.32
CA ASP A 176 8.65 -9.88 -13.61
C ASP A 176 7.29 -9.19 -13.49
N LEU A 177 6.51 -9.52 -12.45
CA LEU A 177 5.26 -8.81 -12.13
C LEU A 177 5.48 -7.32 -11.94
N THR A 178 6.51 -6.94 -11.18
CA THR A 178 6.86 -5.54 -10.96
C THR A 178 7.19 -4.83 -12.27
N MET A 179 7.94 -5.49 -13.17
CA MET A 179 8.30 -4.94 -14.47
C MET A 179 7.09 -4.78 -15.39
N ILE A 180 6.25 -5.83 -15.51
CA ILE A 180 5.01 -5.79 -16.29
C ILE A 180 4.13 -4.63 -15.82
N HIS A 181 3.97 -4.47 -14.50
CA HIS A 181 3.19 -3.39 -13.95
C HIS A 181 3.80 -2.00 -14.22
N ALA A 182 5.13 -1.87 -14.18
CA ALA A 182 5.82 -0.64 -14.54
C ALA A 182 5.59 -0.27 -16.01
N ILE A 183 5.64 -1.24 -16.93
CA ILE A 183 5.34 -1.04 -18.36
C ILE A 183 3.89 -0.55 -18.53
N PHE A 184 2.92 -1.17 -17.83
CA PHE A 184 1.53 -0.73 -17.88
C PHE A 184 1.35 0.71 -17.40
N ASN A 185 2.01 1.10 -16.30
CA ASN A 185 1.93 2.47 -15.80
C ASN A 185 2.55 3.48 -16.77
N GLU A 186 3.69 3.15 -17.37
CA GLU A 186 4.31 4.02 -18.37
C GLU A 186 3.41 4.17 -19.60
N LEU A 187 2.79 3.09 -20.08
CA LEU A 187 1.83 3.14 -21.17
C LEU A 187 0.61 4.03 -20.86
N ILE A 188 0.12 4.02 -19.61
CA ILE A 188 -0.99 4.87 -19.16
C ILE A 188 -0.62 6.34 -19.14
N ASP A 189 0.60 6.65 -18.72
CA ASP A 189 1.12 8.02 -18.67
C ASP A 189 1.57 8.52 -20.06
N SER A 190 1.89 7.61 -20.97
CA SER A 190 2.37 7.87 -22.34
C SER A 190 1.56 7.11 -23.41
N PRO A 191 0.27 7.45 -23.65
CA PRO A 191 -0.63 6.67 -24.53
C PRO A 191 -0.15 6.48 -25.97
N ARG A 192 0.64 7.43 -26.48
CA ARG A 192 1.20 7.37 -27.85
C ARG A 192 2.19 6.22 -28.04
N MET A 193 2.75 5.70 -26.96
CA MET A 193 3.69 4.59 -26.98
C MET A 193 3.01 3.24 -27.24
N LEU A 194 1.67 3.17 -27.21
CA LEU A 194 0.93 1.93 -27.42
C LEU A 194 1.35 1.19 -28.70
N LEU A 195 1.55 1.92 -29.80
CA LEU A 195 1.95 1.32 -31.09
C LEU A 195 3.36 0.74 -31.06
N LYS A 196 4.27 1.36 -30.29
CA LYS A 196 5.65 0.87 -30.13
C LYS A 196 5.71 -0.38 -29.25
N MET A 197 4.74 -0.55 -28.35
CA MET A 197 4.66 -1.68 -27.40
C MET A 197 3.82 -2.85 -27.90
N ASN A 198 3.74 -3.06 -29.23
CA ASN A 198 3.00 -4.19 -29.77
C ASN A 198 3.61 -5.53 -29.32
N GLU A 199 4.93 -5.65 -29.33
CA GLU A 199 5.60 -6.93 -29.06
C GLU A 199 5.35 -7.37 -27.60
N PHE A 200 5.46 -6.41 -26.67
CA PHE A 200 5.06 -6.61 -25.28
C PHE A 200 3.61 -7.07 -25.15
N LEU A 201 2.65 -6.32 -25.69
CA LEU A 201 1.22 -6.58 -25.45
C LEU A 201 0.72 -7.85 -26.14
N TYR A 202 1.16 -8.11 -27.37
CA TYR A 202 0.63 -9.19 -28.22
C TYR A 202 1.46 -10.48 -28.16
N SER A 203 2.77 -10.40 -27.87
CA SER A 203 3.65 -11.57 -27.78
C SER A 203 4.15 -11.79 -26.35
N HIS A 204 5.06 -10.96 -25.83
CA HIS A 204 5.80 -11.28 -24.61
C HIS A 204 4.88 -11.50 -23.41
N LEU A 205 3.91 -10.60 -23.17
CA LEU A 205 2.95 -10.73 -22.09
C LEU A 205 2.04 -11.95 -22.28
N LYS A 206 1.57 -12.18 -23.51
CA LYS A 206 0.71 -13.31 -23.83
C LYS A 206 1.44 -14.63 -23.60
N ASP A 207 2.66 -14.76 -24.12
CA ASP A 207 3.47 -15.96 -23.99
C ASP A 207 3.81 -16.23 -22.53
N TYR A 208 4.17 -15.20 -21.76
CA TYR A 208 4.42 -15.33 -20.32
C TYR A 208 3.18 -15.86 -19.58
N VAL A 209 2.00 -15.30 -19.86
CA VAL A 209 0.74 -15.72 -19.24
C VAL A 209 0.39 -17.16 -19.61
N ASP A 210 0.59 -17.56 -20.86
CA ASP A 210 0.31 -18.92 -21.33
C ASP A 210 1.25 -19.93 -20.65
N LYS A 211 2.52 -19.59 -20.41
CA LYS A 211 3.45 -20.44 -19.65
C LYS A 211 3.08 -20.53 -18.17
N VAL A 212 2.68 -19.42 -17.55
CA VAL A 212 2.23 -19.43 -16.16
C VAL A 212 0.97 -20.28 -16.02
N LYS A 213 -0.01 -20.14 -16.92
CA LYS A 213 -1.20 -21.01 -16.95
C LYS A 213 -0.83 -22.48 -17.07
N ALA A 214 0.07 -22.82 -17.99
CA ALA A 214 0.52 -24.20 -18.15
C ALA A 214 1.16 -24.75 -16.86
N ILE A 215 1.95 -23.95 -16.14
CA ILE A 215 2.52 -24.38 -14.84
C ILE A 215 1.42 -24.57 -13.79
N VAL A 216 0.48 -23.64 -13.68
CA VAL A 216 -0.64 -23.72 -12.73
C VAL A 216 -1.52 -24.94 -13.02
N ASP A 217 -1.90 -25.14 -14.28
CA ASP A 217 -2.73 -26.27 -14.71
C ASP A 217 -2.05 -27.63 -14.44
N LEU A 218 -0.73 -27.70 -14.61
CA LEU A 218 0.05 -28.92 -14.33
C LEU A 218 0.25 -29.14 -12.83
N ASP A 219 0.30 -28.09 -12.02
CA ASP A 219 0.43 -28.19 -10.57
C ASP A 219 -0.87 -28.63 -9.88
N ASP A 220 -2.01 -28.28 -10.47
CA ASP A 220 -3.34 -28.70 -10.01
C ASP A 220 -3.63 -30.19 -10.31
N ASN A 221 -2.75 -30.90 -11.04
CA ASN A 221 -2.92 -32.33 -11.32
C ASN A 221 -2.61 -33.19 -10.07
N VAL A 222 -3.60 -33.98 -9.64
CA VAL A 222 -3.52 -34.86 -8.46
C VAL A 222 -2.44 -35.96 -8.57
N VAL A 223 -2.02 -36.30 -9.80
CA VAL A 223 -0.95 -37.27 -10.06
C VAL A 223 0.10 -36.62 -10.95
N GLU A 224 1.20 -36.20 -10.35
CA GLU A 224 2.37 -35.67 -11.08
C GLU A 224 3.11 -36.79 -11.82
N SER A 225 3.11 -36.75 -13.16
CA SER A 225 3.99 -37.61 -13.95
C SER A 225 5.40 -37.01 -14.05
N ASN A 226 6.40 -37.83 -14.38
CA ASN A 226 7.75 -37.33 -14.68
C ASN A 226 7.76 -36.41 -15.92
N GLU A 227 6.82 -36.60 -16.84
CA GLU A 227 6.66 -35.75 -18.04
C GLU A 227 6.15 -34.36 -17.64
N ASP A 228 5.21 -34.27 -16.70
CA ASP A 228 4.69 -32.99 -16.19
C ASP A 228 5.80 -32.16 -15.54
N LYS A 229 6.68 -32.80 -14.77
CA LYS A 229 7.86 -32.14 -14.16
C LYS A 229 8.78 -31.56 -15.23
N GLN A 230 9.01 -32.30 -16.31
CA GLN A 230 9.85 -31.82 -17.41
C GLN A 230 9.20 -30.67 -18.18
N LEU A 231 7.88 -30.71 -18.37
CA LEU A 231 7.11 -29.62 -18.98
C LEU A 231 7.14 -28.35 -18.12
N ILE A 232 7.01 -28.49 -16.80
CA ILE A 232 7.13 -27.38 -15.84
C ILE A 232 8.54 -26.76 -15.93
N GLU A 233 9.60 -27.56 -15.88
CA GLU A 233 10.97 -27.03 -15.97
C GLU A 233 11.26 -26.34 -17.31
N ASN A 234 10.74 -26.89 -18.42
CA ASN A 234 10.82 -26.24 -19.72
C ASN A 234 10.06 -24.91 -19.75
N ALA A 235 8.87 -24.84 -19.15
CA ALA A 235 8.10 -23.61 -19.03
C ALA A 235 8.83 -22.56 -18.19
N LYS A 236 9.45 -22.96 -17.06
CA LYS A 236 10.29 -22.06 -16.23
C LYS A 236 11.46 -21.48 -17.01
N ASN A 237 12.17 -22.29 -17.79
CA ASN A 237 13.28 -21.83 -18.63
C ASN A 237 12.82 -20.83 -19.71
N GLN A 238 11.64 -21.05 -20.28
CA GLN A 238 11.03 -20.11 -21.23
C GLN A 238 10.62 -18.80 -20.54
N LEU A 239 10.04 -18.88 -19.33
CA LEU A 239 9.72 -17.69 -18.52
C LEU A 239 10.97 -16.85 -18.24
N ALA A 240 12.11 -17.47 -17.91
CA ALA A 240 13.36 -16.74 -17.70
C ALA A 240 13.82 -16.00 -18.98
N THR A 241 13.64 -16.61 -20.16
CA THR A 241 13.93 -15.93 -21.44
C THR A 241 13.00 -14.73 -21.65
N ILE A 242 11.70 -14.89 -21.37
CA ILE A 242 10.72 -13.82 -21.55
C ILE A 242 10.92 -12.68 -20.52
N SER A 243 11.33 -13.02 -19.30
CA SER A 243 11.70 -12.05 -18.25
C SER A 243 12.75 -11.05 -18.75
N HIS A 244 13.74 -11.52 -19.51
CA HIS A 244 14.74 -10.63 -20.12
C HIS A 244 14.13 -9.67 -21.14
N GLN A 245 13.14 -10.11 -21.93
CA GLN A 245 12.46 -9.28 -22.92
C GLN A 245 11.66 -8.14 -22.27
N PHE A 246 11.07 -8.34 -21.09
CA PHE A 246 10.38 -7.27 -20.37
C PHE A 246 11.27 -6.10 -19.99
N ARG A 247 12.57 -6.35 -19.77
CA ARG A 247 13.51 -5.26 -19.51
C ARG A 247 13.69 -4.39 -20.75
N ASP A 248 13.77 -5.01 -21.92
CA ASP A 248 13.92 -4.30 -23.20
C ASP A 248 12.64 -3.54 -23.54
N ASP A 249 11.48 -4.16 -23.31
CA ASP A 249 10.16 -3.52 -23.41
C ASP A 249 10.06 -2.28 -22.50
N PHE A 250 10.53 -2.39 -21.26
CA PHE A 250 10.54 -1.26 -20.31
C PHE A 250 11.44 -0.11 -20.77
N ILE A 251 12.61 -0.43 -21.32
CA ILE A 251 13.50 0.56 -21.93
C ILE A 251 12.81 1.22 -23.12
N GLN A 252 12.12 0.46 -23.97
CA GLN A 252 11.43 1.00 -25.14
C GLN A 252 10.30 1.96 -24.76
N VAL A 253 9.49 1.62 -23.76
CA VAL A 253 8.36 2.47 -23.35
C VAL A 253 8.81 3.76 -22.64
N THR A 254 9.98 3.77 -22.00
CA THR A 254 10.56 4.94 -21.32
C THR A 254 11.49 5.79 -22.21
N GLU A 255 11.55 5.49 -23.50
CA GLU A 255 12.46 6.18 -24.44
C GLU A 255 12.09 7.64 -24.67
N ASP A 256 10.79 7.95 -24.77
CA ASP A 256 10.30 9.32 -24.97
C ASP A 256 10.62 10.23 -23.77
N GLU A 257 10.50 9.73 -22.53
CA GLU A 257 10.90 10.47 -21.33
C GLU A 257 12.42 10.75 -21.29
N ARG A 258 13.25 9.75 -21.65
CA ARG A 258 14.71 9.94 -21.69
C ARG A 258 15.15 10.93 -22.75
N ASN A 259 14.46 11.00 -23.88
CA ASN A 259 14.75 11.96 -24.93
C ASN A 259 14.30 13.38 -24.53
N ALA A 260 13.18 13.51 -23.81
CA ALA A 260 12.72 14.79 -23.28
C ALA A 260 13.63 15.37 -22.18
N LEU A 261 14.36 14.54 -21.44
CA LEU A 261 15.33 14.97 -20.41
C LEU A 261 16.71 15.35 -20.97
N LYS A 262 17.00 15.02 -22.24
CA LYS A 262 18.28 15.32 -22.92
C LYS A 262 18.24 16.60 -23.77
N GLY A 263 17.06 17.16 -24.02
CA GLY A 263 16.87 18.43 -24.73
C GLY A 263 16.60 19.58 -23.77
#